data_AF-A0A0S8E083-F1
#
_entry.id   AF-A0A0S8E083-F1
#
_cell.length_a   1.000
_cell.length_b   1.000
_cell.length_c   1.000
_cell.angle_alpha   90.00
_cell.angle_beta   90.00
_cell.angle_gamma   90.00
#
_symmetry.space_group_name_H-M   'P 1'
#
loop_
_entity.id
_entity.type
_entity.pdbx_description
1 polymer ?
#
loop_
_entity_poly.entity_id
_entity_poly.type
_entity_poly.pdbx_seq_one_letter_code
_entity_poly.pdbx_strand_id
1 'polypeptide(L)' 'MDNTIRGFWQHTNGKIYAVECDTFGKILGGVGPLDPDALHDLDHYDYKPAITGWLTDAVAQHKLRRLTPASYR' A
#
# COMPACT_ATOMS: atom_id res chain seq x y z
N MET A 1 -9.17 -10.73 16.19
CA MET A 1 -8.80 -9.33 15.93
C MET A 1 -7.71 -9.38 14.89
N ASP A 2 -8.06 -9.10 13.65
CA ASP A 2 -7.11 -9.11 12.53
C ASP A 2 -6.12 -7.96 12.74
N ASN A 3 -4.91 -8.29 13.16
CA ASN A 3 -3.87 -7.32 13.51
C ASN A 3 -3.17 -6.89 12.21
N THR A 4 -3.89 -6.16 11.36
CA THR A 4 -3.37 -5.67 10.07
C THR A 4 -2.96 -4.20 10.18
N ILE A 5 -1.92 -3.85 9.42
CA ILE A 5 -1.38 -2.51 9.30
C ILE A 5 -1.62 -2.05 7.87
N ARG A 6 -2.39 -0.97 7.72
CA ARG A 6 -2.64 -0.34 6.42
C ARG A 6 -1.77 0.89 6.24
N GLY A 7 -1.48 1.22 4.99
CA GLY A 7 -0.75 2.43 4.66
C GLY A 7 -0.70 2.70 3.17
N PHE A 8 -0.43 3.95 2.81
CA PHE A 8 -0.08 4.31 1.45
C PHE A 8 1.39 4.05 1.19
N TRP A 9 1.69 3.47 0.04
CA TRP A 9 3.03 3.14 -0.39
C TRP A 9 3.19 3.72 -1.80
N GLN A 10 4.29 4.42 -2.03
CA GLN A 10 4.59 5.02 -3.32
C GLN A 10 5.66 4.22 -4.03
N HIS A 11 5.39 3.93 -5.29
CA HIS A 11 6.38 3.33 -6.18
C HIS A 11 7.29 4.44 -6.73
N THR A 12 8.54 4.09 -7.05
CA THR A 12 9.55 4.99 -7.67
C THR A 12 9.11 5.67 -8.97
N ASN A 13 7.98 5.25 -9.56
CA ASN A 13 7.37 5.87 -10.74
C ASN A 13 6.32 6.95 -10.37
N GLY A 14 6.20 7.30 -9.09
CA GLY A 14 5.26 8.27 -8.55
C GLY A 14 3.88 7.70 -8.18
N LYS A 15 3.53 6.49 -8.63
CA LYS A 15 2.21 5.88 -8.39
C LYS A 15 2.04 5.46 -6.93
N ILE A 16 0.86 5.70 -6.37
CA ILE A 16 0.52 5.36 -4.99
C ILE A 16 -0.34 4.10 -4.95
N TYR A 17 -0.16 3.29 -3.92
CA TYR A 17 -0.91 2.07 -3.66
C TYR A 17 -1.30 2.06 -2.19
N ALA A 18 -2.54 1.68 -1.87
CA ALA A 18 -2.86 1.34 -0.48
C ALA A 18 -2.53 -0.14 -0.28
N VAL A 19 -1.77 -0.43 0.77
CA VAL A 19 -1.26 -1.77 1.06
C VAL A 19 -1.70 -2.16 2.48
N GLU A 20 -2.21 -3.37 2.60
CA GLU A 20 -2.49 -4.01 3.89
C GLU A 20 -1.42 -5.08 4.13
N CYS A 21 -0.77 -4.99 5.29
CA CYS A 21 0.18 -5.98 5.78
C CYS A 21 -0.28 -6.54 7.12
N ASP A 22 0.22 -7.72 7.51
CA ASP A 22 0.16 -8.14 8.90
C ASP A 22 1.20 -7.39 9.76
N THR A 23 1.18 -7.62 11.08
CA THR A 23 2.17 -7.04 12.00
C THR A 23 3.62 -7.49 11.78
N PHE A 24 3.83 -8.57 11.01
CA PHE A 24 5.16 -9.07 10.66
C PHE A 24 5.66 -8.52 9.32
N GLY A 25 4.88 -7.68 8.65
CA GLY A 25 5.23 -7.06 7.38
C GLY A 25 4.87 -7.89 6.15
N LYS A 26 4.15 -9.01 6.30
CA LYS A 26 3.63 -9.79 5.17
C LYS A 26 2.49 -9.03 4.51
N ILE A 27 2.59 -8.79 3.21
CA ILE A 27 1.54 -8.14 2.43
C ILE A 27 0.36 -9.11 2.28
N LEU A 28 -0.82 -8.68 2.72
CA LEU A 28 -2.07 -9.44 2.67
C LEU A 28 -2.94 -9.02 1.49
N GLY A 29 -2.90 -7.74 1.12
CA GLY A 29 -3.71 -7.19 0.06
C GLY A 29 -3.23 -5.81 -0.36
N GLY A 30 -3.72 -5.36 -1.50
CA GLY A 30 -3.50 -3.98 -1.92
C GLY A 30 -4.49 -3.52 -2.96
N VAL A 31 -4.47 -2.20 -3.18
CA VAL A 31 -5.22 -1.54 -4.24
C VAL A 31 -4.36 -0.45 -4.88
N GLY A 32 -4.53 -0.29 -6.18
CA GLY A 32 -3.92 0.80 -6.94
C GLY A 32 -3.62 0.39 -8.38
N PRO A 33 -2.96 1.28 -9.14
CA PRO A 33 -2.49 2.59 -8.71
C PRO A 33 -3.63 3.56 -8.35
N LEU A 34 -3.43 4.35 -7.30
CA LEU A 34 -4.34 5.38 -6.80
C LEU A 34 -3.92 6.76 -7.30
N ASP A 35 -4.91 7.65 -7.42
CA ASP A 35 -4.70 9.05 -7.72
C ASP A 35 -4.27 9.80 -6.45
N PRO A 36 -3.09 10.46 -6.43
CA PRO A 36 -2.64 11.23 -5.27
C PRO A 36 -3.59 12.37 -4.87
N ASP A 37 -4.35 12.94 -5.81
CA ASP A 37 -5.27 14.05 -5.54
C ASP A 37 -6.64 13.58 -5.03
N ALA A 38 -6.90 12.26 -5.05
CA ALA A 38 -8.17 11.65 -4.63
C ALA A 38 -7.95 10.48 -3.64
N LEU A 39 -6.96 10.59 -2.77
CA LEU A 39 -6.74 9.61 -1.70
C LEU A 39 -7.87 9.72 -0.65
N HIS A 40 -8.49 8.59 -0.36
CA HIS A 40 -9.49 8.43 0.70
C HIS A 40 -8.86 7.86 1.97
N ASP A 41 -9.63 7.73 3.05
CA ASP A 41 -9.17 6.98 4.21
C ASP A 41 -8.84 5.52 3.86
N LEU A 42 -7.84 4.96 4.53
CA LEU A 42 -7.36 3.60 4.27
C LEU A 42 -8.45 2.54 4.45
N ASP A 43 -9.49 2.82 5.24
CA ASP A 43 -10.61 1.91 5.48
C ASP A 43 -11.65 1.89 4.35
N HIS A 44 -11.57 2.82 3.40
CA HIS A 44 -12.50 2.90 2.25
C HIS A 44 -12.05 2.04 1.07
N TYR A 45 -10.86 1.44 1.15
CA TYR A 45 -10.30 0.65 0.07
C TYR A 45 -10.58 -0.85 0.23
N ASP A 46 -10.90 -1.50 -0.89
CA ASP A 46 -11.04 -2.95 -0.98
C ASP A 46 -9.68 -3.59 -1.34
N TYR A 47 -8.98 -4.10 -0.32
CA TYR A 47 -7.65 -4.68 -0.46
C TYR A 47 -7.74 -6.09 -1.05
N LYS A 48 -7.30 -6.24 -2.30
CA LYS A 48 -7.40 -7.53 -3.00
C LYS A 48 -6.07 -8.27 -3.01
N PRO A 49 -6.09 -9.62 -2.92
CA PRO A 49 -4.88 -10.44 -3.01
C PRO A 49 -4.26 -10.41 -4.42
N ALA A 50 -5.03 -10.01 -5.44
CA ALA A 50 -4.64 -10.06 -6.85
C ALA A 50 -3.34 -9.31 -7.20
N ILE A 51 -2.97 -8.27 -6.44
CA ILE A 51 -1.76 -7.47 -6.69
C ILE A 51 -0.62 -7.74 -5.69
N THR A 52 -0.82 -8.65 -4.74
CA THR A 52 0.13 -8.89 -3.63
C THR A 52 1.49 -9.40 -4.10
N GLY A 53 1.52 -10.27 -5.13
CA GLY A 53 2.76 -10.73 -5.75
C GLY A 53 3.57 -9.56 -6.30
N TRP A 54 2.94 -8.69 -7.09
CA TRP A 54 3.58 -7.51 -7.64
C TRP A 54 4.08 -6.55 -6.54
N LEU A 55 3.28 -6.30 -5.51
CA LEU A 55 3.68 -5.46 -4.38
C LEU A 55 4.90 -6.05 -3.66
N THR A 56 4.91 -7.37 -3.43
CA THR A 56 6.02 -8.07 -2.78
C THR A 56 7.30 -7.93 -3.59
N ASP A 57 7.23 -8.13 -4.91
CA ASP A 57 8.38 -7.95 -5.81
C ASP A 57 8.88 -6.50 -5.84
N ALA A 58 7.96 -5.52 -5.88
CA ALA A 58 8.31 -4.11 -5.89
C ALA A 58 9.00 -3.68 -4.59
N VAL A 59 8.59 -4.25 -3.45
CA VAL A 59 9.24 -4.03 -2.15
C VAL A 59 10.61 -4.68 -2.10
N ALA A 60 10.73 -5.94 -2.54
CA ALA A 60 12.01 -6.65 -2.62
C ALA A 60 13.02 -5.93 -3.52
N GLN A 61 12.54 -5.26 -4.57
CA GLN A 61 13.35 -4.43 -5.47
C GLN A 61 13.59 -3.00 -4.95
N HIS A 62 13.16 -2.67 -3.73
CA HIS A 62 13.23 -1.32 -3.14
C HIS A 62 12.53 -0.23 -3.97
N LYS A 63 11.62 -0.62 -4.86
CA LYS A 63 10.86 0.27 -5.74
C LYS A 63 9.58 0.77 -5.11
N LEU A 64 9.07 0.14 -4.06
CA LEU A 64 7.88 0.54 -3.34
C LEU A 64 8.24 0.92 -1.89
N ARG A 65 7.84 2.11 -1.43
CA ARG A 65 8.16 2.64 -0.10
C ARG A 65 6.91 3.13 0.60
N ARG A 66 6.79 2.85 1.90
CA ARG A 66 5.69 3.35 2.72
C ARG A 66 5.77 4.87 2.85
N LEU A 67 4.66 5.56 2.59
CA LEU A 67 4.48 6.98 2.88
C LEU A 67 4.16 7.14 4.36
N THR A 68 4.83 8.09 5.01
CA THR A 68 4.48 8.48 6.38
C THR A 68 3.20 9.32 6.38
N PRO A 69 2.32 9.17 7.39
CA PRO A 69 1.06 9.91 7.45
C PRO A 69 1.20 11.44 7.49
N ALA A 70 2.39 11.96 7.80
CA ALA A 70 2.70 13.39 7.70
C ALA A 70 2.96 13.89 6.27
N SER A 71 2.96 13.00 5.26
CA SER A 71 3.47 13.28 3.91
C SER A 71 2.41 13.31 2.80
N TYR A 72 1.15 13.01 3.10
CA TYR A 72 0.01 13.28 2.21
C TYR A 72 -0.86 14.35 2.89
N ARG A 73 -0.59 15.63 2.61
CA ARG A 73 -1.35 16.75 3.16
C ARG A 73 -1.53 17.82 2.11
#